data_AF-A0AAV0KVE7-F1
#
_entry.id   AF-A0AAV0KVE7-F1
#
_cell.length_a   1.000
_cell.length_b   1.000
_cell.length_c   1.000
_cell.angle_alpha   90.00
_cell.angle_beta   90.00
_cell.angle_gamma   90.00
#
_symmetry.space_group_name_H-M   'P 1'
#
loop_
_entity.id
_entity.type
_entity.pdbx_description
1 polymer ?
#
loop_
_entity_poly.entity_id
_entity_poly.type
_entity_poly.pdbx_seq_one_letter_code
_entity_poly.pdbx_strand_id
1 'polypeptide(L)'
;MSCFSCCEEDEIHKAADNGGHYPLKGSGGSIGGYHASETAPKGAQIIKIQPIEVPALALDELKEVSENFGTNSLIGEGSYGRVYYGILKNGQGAAIKKLDASKQPDDEFLAQVSMVSRLKHDNFVQLLGYCVEGGSRILAYEFASNGSLHDILHGRKGVKGAQPGPVLTWVQRVKIAVGAAKGLEYLHEKANPHIIHRDIKSSNVLIFDDEVAKIADFDLSNQAPDMAARLHSTRVLGTFGYHAPDDVYSFGVVLLELLTGRKPVDHTLPRGQQSLVTWVFIAFYSLPSSLAIH
;
A
#
# COMPACT_ATOMS: atom_id res chain seq x y z
N MET A 1 17.19 21.29 25.59
CA MET A 1 18.00 20.70 26.67
C MET A 1 17.78 19.20 26.63
N SER A 2 18.88 18.47 26.42
CA SER A 2 18.96 17.04 26.17
C SER A 2 18.82 16.20 27.43
N CYS A 3 18.28 14.99 27.31
CA CYS A 3 18.61 13.84 28.16
C CYS A 3 18.67 12.56 27.31
N PHE A 4 19.87 12.23 26.82
CA PHE A 4 20.41 10.85 26.85
C PHE A 4 21.07 10.70 28.24
N SER A 5 21.16 9.56 28.93
CA SER A 5 21.74 8.27 28.56
C SER A 5 21.47 7.28 29.72
N CYS A 6 21.61 5.96 29.51
CA CYS A 6 22.60 5.15 30.23
C CYS A 6 22.60 3.67 29.80
N CYS A 7 23.78 3.06 29.99
CA CYS A 7 24.25 1.67 29.79
C CYS A 7 25.06 1.51 28.49
N GLU A 8 26.27 2.05 28.41
CA GLU A 8 27.59 1.64 28.99
C GLU A 8 28.32 0.56 28.18
N GLU A 9 29.57 0.92 27.88
CA GLU A 9 30.61 0.28 27.07
C GLU A 9 31.48 -0.65 27.93
N ASP A 10 32.22 -1.55 27.27
CA ASP A 10 33.54 -2.00 27.72
C ASP A 10 34.45 -2.13 26.47
N GLU A 11 35.18 -1.05 26.15
CA GLU A 11 36.65 -0.92 26.16
C GLU A 11 37.53 -2.23 26.09
N ILE A 12 38.71 -2.36 25.45
CA ILE A 12 39.76 -1.51 24.84
C ILE A 12 40.73 -2.49 24.08
N HIS A 13 41.39 -2.08 22.97
CA HIS A 13 42.88 -2.03 22.82
C HIS A 13 43.34 -1.70 21.37
N LYS A 14 43.84 -0.45 21.23
CA LYS A 14 44.99 0.11 20.47
C LYS A 14 45.96 -0.90 19.81
N ALA A 15 46.74 -0.66 18.74
CA ALA A 15 47.24 0.52 18.00
C ALA A 15 47.82 0.02 16.64
N ALA A 16 47.68 0.77 15.54
CA ALA A 16 48.70 1.56 14.83
C ALA A 16 49.84 0.80 14.09
N ASP A 17 49.91 1.08 12.78
CA ASP A 17 51.05 1.65 12.05
C ASP A 17 51.76 0.84 10.93
N ASN A 18 51.81 1.51 9.77
CA ASN A 18 52.80 1.55 8.69
C ASN A 18 53.46 0.29 8.07
N GLY A 19 53.20 0.12 6.76
CA GLY A 19 54.20 0.38 5.71
C GLY A 19 55.17 -0.75 5.30
N GLY A 20 55.19 -1.07 3.98
CA GLY A 20 56.45 -1.34 3.26
C GLY A 20 56.58 -2.64 2.45
N HIS A 21 56.65 -2.47 1.12
CA HIS A 21 57.58 -3.08 0.14
C HIS A 21 57.48 -4.56 -0.33
N TYR A 22 57.43 -4.67 -1.67
CA TYR A 22 57.61 -5.75 -2.68
C TYR A 22 58.81 -6.74 -2.44
N PRO A 23 58.99 -7.90 -3.17
CA PRO A 23 58.65 -8.13 -4.59
C PRO A 23 58.33 -9.56 -5.13
N LEU A 24 57.81 -9.55 -6.37
CA LEU A 24 57.96 -10.45 -7.55
C LEU A 24 58.43 -11.92 -7.42
N LYS A 25 57.68 -12.80 -8.11
CA LYS A 25 58.24 -13.84 -9.01
C LYS A 25 57.21 -14.21 -10.08
N GLY A 26 57.61 -14.17 -11.35
CA GLY A 26 56.77 -14.51 -12.50
C GLY A 26 57.21 -15.77 -13.25
N SER A 27 56.38 -16.22 -14.19
CA SER A 27 56.75 -16.61 -15.57
C SER A 27 55.58 -17.31 -16.28
N GLY A 28 55.38 -17.00 -17.57
CA GLY A 28 54.84 -17.97 -18.53
C GLY A 28 53.71 -17.51 -19.46
N GLY A 29 54.06 -16.83 -20.56
CA GLY A 29 53.69 -17.25 -21.93
C GLY A 29 52.24 -17.17 -22.46
N SER A 30 52.00 -16.13 -23.28
CA SER A 30 51.59 -16.17 -24.70
C SER A 30 50.15 -16.48 -25.19
N ILE A 31 49.67 -15.53 -26.02
CA ILE A 31 48.74 -15.56 -27.18
C ILE A 31 47.22 -15.68 -26.95
N GLY A 32 46.49 -14.65 -27.42
CA GLY A 32 45.29 -14.86 -28.24
C GLY A 32 44.07 -13.98 -27.94
N GLY A 33 43.70 -13.13 -28.91
CA GLY A 33 42.28 -12.85 -29.23
C GLY A 33 41.65 -11.61 -28.59
N TYR A 34 41.75 -10.48 -29.28
CA TYR A 34 40.79 -9.38 -29.12
C TYR A 34 39.42 -9.84 -29.65
N HIS A 35 38.48 -10.11 -28.76
CA HIS A 35 37.05 -10.09 -29.08
C HIS A 35 36.40 -8.94 -28.33
N ALA A 36 36.18 -7.84 -29.06
CA ALA A 36 35.21 -6.84 -28.67
C ALA A 36 33.83 -7.52 -28.69
N SER A 37 33.28 -7.80 -27.52
CA SER A 37 31.87 -8.14 -27.38
C SER A 37 31.08 -6.85 -27.50
N GLU A 38 30.59 -6.57 -28.71
CA GLU A 38 29.56 -5.57 -28.96
C GLU A 38 28.39 -5.82 -28.00
N THR A 39 28.12 -4.83 -27.15
CA THR A 39 26.94 -4.82 -26.31
C THR A 39 25.74 -4.54 -27.19
N ALA A 40 24.95 -5.57 -27.47
CA ALA A 40 23.67 -5.42 -28.14
C ALA A 40 22.78 -4.44 -27.35
N PRO A 41 22.17 -3.42 -27.98
CA PRO A 41 21.23 -2.56 -27.29
C PRO A 41 20.01 -3.40 -26.90
N LYS A 42 19.75 -3.51 -25.59
CA LYS A 42 18.47 -4.05 -25.09
C LYS A 42 17.37 -3.16 -25.65
N GLY A 43 16.58 -3.70 -26.58
CA GLY A 43 15.44 -3.00 -27.15
C GLY A 43 14.52 -2.53 -26.03
N ALA A 44 14.34 -1.22 -25.91
CA ALA A 44 13.28 -0.65 -25.11
C ALA A 44 11.97 -1.18 -25.69
N GLN A 45 11.29 -2.05 -24.95
CA GLN A 45 9.90 -2.35 -25.26
C GLN A 45 9.13 -1.04 -25.19
N ILE A 46 8.69 -0.55 -26.35
CA ILE A 46 7.79 0.60 -26.44
C ILE A 46 6.48 0.13 -25.83
N ILE A 47 6.28 0.39 -24.54
CA ILE A 47 4.98 0.21 -23.90
C ILE A 47 4.06 1.19 -24.61
N LYS A 48 3.19 0.68 -25.49
CA LYS A 48 2.10 1.47 -26.06
C LYS A 48 1.20 1.86 -24.89
N ILE A 49 1.36 3.07 -24.38
CA ILE A 49 0.50 3.61 -23.31
C ILE A 49 -0.92 3.63 -23.88
N GLN A 50 -1.78 2.79 -23.34
CA GLN A 50 -3.19 2.79 -23.69
C GLN A 50 -3.82 4.11 -23.23
N PRO A 51 -4.87 4.63 -23.91
CA PRO A 51 -5.56 5.83 -23.48
C PRO A 51 -6.10 5.70 -22.05
N ILE A 52 -6.10 6.82 -21.32
CA ILE A 52 -6.74 6.91 -19.99
C ILE A 52 -8.26 6.96 -20.20
N GLU A 53 -9.01 6.07 -19.55
CA GLU A 53 -10.47 5.91 -19.73
C GLU A 53 -11.31 6.78 -18.77
N VAL A 54 -10.71 7.82 -18.21
CA VAL A 54 -11.35 8.78 -17.30
C VAL A 54 -10.92 10.21 -17.67
N PRO A 55 -11.75 11.24 -17.42
CA PRO A 55 -11.42 12.61 -17.78
C PRO A 55 -10.22 13.15 -17.00
N ALA A 56 -9.44 14.01 -17.67
CA ALA A 56 -8.55 14.95 -17.00
C ALA A 56 -9.39 16.07 -16.36
N LEU A 57 -9.11 16.35 -15.09
CA LEU A 57 -9.77 17.38 -14.29
C LEU A 57 -8.84 18.59 -14.19
N ALA A 58 -9.40 19.80 -14.33
CA ALA A 58 -8.62 21.02 -14.18
C ALA A 58 -8.22 21.22 -12.72
N LEU A 59 -6.99 21.68 -12.47
CA LEU A 59 -6.52 21.91 -11.10
C LEU A 59 -7.39 22.93 -10.36
N ASP A 60 -7.86 23.98 -11.05
CA ASP A 60 -8.70 25.01 -10.43
C ASP A 60 -10.09 24.50 -10.06
N GLU A 61 -10.65 23.55 -10.82
CA GLU A 61 -11.87 22.85 -10.42
C GLU A 61 -11.65 22.04 -9.14
N LEU A 62 -10.55 21.29 -9.06
CA LEU A 62 -10.23 20.50 -7.88
C LEU A 62 -9.97 21.37 -6.65
N LYS A 63 -9.36 22.56 -6.83
CA LYS A 63 -9.24 23.54 -5.75
C LYS A 63 -10.60 24.06 -5.30
N GLU A 64 -11.47 24.44 -6.23
CA GLU A 64 -12.80 24.97 -5.91
C GLU A 64 -13.61 23.99 -5.06
N VAL A 65 -13.73 22.73 -5.51
CA VAL A 65 -14.56 21.72 -4.84
C VAL A 65 -13.97 21.20 -3.53
N SER A 66 -12.68 21.46 -3.28
CA SER A 66 -11.97 21.03 -2.06
C SER A 66 -11.62 22.19 -1.12
N GLU A 67 -12.20 23.37 -1.32
CA GLU A 67 -11.89 24.58 -0.54
C GLU A 67 -10.38 24.88 -0.53
N ASN A 68 -9.77 24.81 -1.72
CA ASN A 68 -8.33 24.93 -1.96
C ASN A 68 -7.50 23.91 -1.15
N PHE A 69 -7.95 22.65 -1.11
CA PHE A 69 -7.36 21.59 -0.28
C PHE A 69 -7.32 21.97 1.21
N GLY A 70 -8.38 22.62 1.67
CA GLY A 70 -8.53 23.12 3.03
C GLY A 70 -8.74 22.02 4.07
N THR A 71 -8.65 22.39 5.35
CA THR A 71 -8.82 21.44 6.45
C THR A 71 -10.26 20.95 6.62
N ASN A 72 -11.25 21.72 6.18
CA ASN A 72 -12.67 21.35 6.29
C ASN A 72 -13.04 20.21 5.34
N SER A 73 -12.40 20.16 4.17
CA SER A 73 -12.59 19.11 3.17
C SER A 73 -11.68 17.91 3.44
N LEU A 74 -10.67 18.02 4.32
CA LEU A 74 -9.74 16.93 4.62
C LEU A 74 -10.46 15.77 5.31
N ILE A 75 -10.48 14.60 4.67
CA ILE A 75 -11.12 13.39 5.20
C ILE A 75 -10.11 12.33 5.66
N GLY A 76 -8.87 12.37 5.15
CA GLY A 76 -7.81 11.46 5.55
C GLY A 76 -6.41 11.93 5.15
N GLU A 77 -5.41 11.46 5.88
CA GLU A 77 -3.99 11.65 5.60
C GLU A 77 -3.29 10.30 5.63
N GLY A 78 -2.56 9.99 4.57
CA GLY A 78 -1.82 8.74 4.40
C GLY A 78 -0.34 9.00 4.17
N SER A 79 0.42 7.93 4.00
CA SER A 79 1.87 8.01 3.76
C SER A 79 2.26 8.61 2.39
N TYR A 80 1.27 8.80 1.50
CA TYR A 80 1.47 9.14 0.09
C TYR A 80 0.63 10.36 -0.33
N GLY A 81 0.16 11.14 0.65
CA GLY A 81 -0.60 12.36 0.42
C GLY A 81 -1.86 12.46 1.27
N ARG A 82 -2.71 13.40 0.86
CA ARG A 82 -3.93 13.79 1.58
C ARG A 82 -5.16 13.57 0.73
N VAL A 83 -6.23 13.18 1.39
CA VAL A 83 -7.52 12.90 0.76
C VAL A 83 -8.54 13.92 1.24
N TYR A 84 -9.18 14.58 0.28
CA TYR A 84 -10.18 15.61 0.49
C TYR A 84 -11.51 15.13 -0.07
N TYR A 85 -12.61 15.50 0.58
CA TYR A 85 -13.94 15.35 0.02
C TYR A 85 -14.28 16.56 -0.85
N GLY A 86 -14.96 16.32 -1.96
CA GLY A 86 -15.51 17.38 -2.82
C GLY A 86 -16.61 16.83 -3.71
N ILE A 87 -17.44 17.73 -4.25
CA ILE A 87 -18.49 17.38 -5.23
C ILE A 87 -18.02 17.85 -6.59
N LEU A 88 -17.78 16.92 -7.52
CA LEU A 88 -17.36 17.24 -8.88
C LEU A 88 -18.48 17.99 -9.65
N LYS A 89 -18.14 18.64 -10.77
CA LYS A 89 -19.12 19.40 -11.59
C LYS A 89 -20.31 18.58 -12.08
N ASN A 90 -20.15 17.26 -12.20
CA ASN A 90 -21.23 16.34 -12.57
C ASN A 90 -22.17 16.01 -11.40
N GLY A 91 -21.98 16.60 -10.21
CA GLY A 91 -22.76 16.37 -9.01
C GLY A 91 -22.33 15.15 -8.19
N GLN A 92 -21.29 14.42 -8.62
CA GLN A 92 -20.83 13.21 -7.93
C GLN A 92 -19.87 13.57 -6.79
N GLY A 93 -20.13 13.03 -5.60
CA GLY A 93 -19.19 13.09 -4.47
C GLY A 93 -17.92 12.28 -4.74
N ALA A 94 -16.75 12.87 -4.46
CA ALA A 94 -15.46 12.30 -4.76
C ALA A 94 -14.47 12.39 -3.58
N ALA A 95 -13.64 11.36 -3.46
CA ALA A 95 -12.43 11.36 -2.66
C ALA A 95 -11.25 11.83 -3.52
N ILE A 96 -10.85 13.09 -3.33
CA ILE A 96 -9.80 13.79 -4.05
C ILE A 96 -8.47 13.55 -3.33
N LYS A 97 -7.70 12.58 -3.81
CA LYS A 97 -6.37 12.25 -3.28
C LYS A 97 -5.30 13.10 -3.97
N LYS A 98 -4.77 14.09 -3.25
CA LYS A 98 -3.61 14.87 -3.67
C LYS A 98 -2.35 14.15 -3.21
N LEU A 99 -1.53 13.72 -4.16
CA LEU A 99 -0.31 12.98 -3.87
C LEU A 99 0.81 13.93 -3.42
N ASP A 100 1.66 13.43 -2.54
CA ASP A 100 2.89 14.13 -2.16
C ASP A 100 3.86 14.21 -3.36
N ALA A 101 4.77 15.18 -3.31
CA ALA A 101 5.78 15.33 -4.34
C ALA A 101 6.62 14.05 -4.47
N SER A 102 6.81 13.57 -5.70
CA SER A 102 7.61 12.39 -5.99
C SER A 102 8.63 12.69 -7.10
N LYS A 103 9.71 11.90 -7.15
CA LYS A 103 10.73 11.99 -8.21
C LYS A 103 10.37 11.20 -9.47
N GLN A 104 9.25 10.48 -9.46
CA GLN A 104 8.80 9.68 -10.59
C GLN A 104 8.48 10.61 -11.78
N PRO A 105 8.82 10.27 -13.03
CA PRO A 105 8.41 11.01 -14.21
C PRO A 105 6.89 11.05 -14.41
N ASP A 106 6.36 12.12 -15.02
CA ASP A 106 4.91 12.22 -15.31
C ASP A 106 4.43 11.15 -16.28
N ASP A 107 5.24 10.76 -17.28
CA ASP A 107 4.86 9.71 -18.25
C ASP A 107 4.67 8.33 -17.59
N GLU A 108 5.54 7.99 -16.63
CA GLU A 108 5.39 6.75 -15.85
C GLU A 108 4.14 6.81 -14.98
N PHE A 109 3.87 7.96 -14.36
CA PHE A 109 2.67 8.15 -13.57
C PHE A 109 1.40 8.03 -14.44
N LEU A 110 1.37 8.68 -15.60
CA LEU A 110 0.24 8.61 -16.54
C LEU A 110 0.02 7.21 -17.10
N ALA A 111 1.08 6.42 -17.31
CA ALA A 111 0.94 5.01 -17.67
C ALA A 111 0.24 4.20 -16.56
N GLN A 112 0.52 4.49 -15.29
CA GLN A 112 -0.15 3.85 -14.16
C GLN A 112 -1.58 4.34 -13.98
N VAL A 113 -1.85 5.64 -14.16
CA VAL A 113 -3.21 6.20 -14.19
C VAL A 113 -4.04 5.56 -15.30
N SER A 114 -3.44 5.37 -16.48
CA SER A 114 -4.04 4.63 -17.59
C SER A 114 -4.44 3.22 -17.17
N MET A 115 -3.55 2.47 -16.54
CA MET A 115 -3.88 1.14 -16.00
C MET A 115 -5.05 1.18 -15.00
N VAL A 116 -5.03 2.07 -14.02
CA VAL A 116 -6.10 2.16 -13.00
C VAL A 116 -7.42 2.61 -13.59
N SER A 117 -7.41 3.52 -14.56
CA SER A 117 -8.64 4.02 -15.20
C SER A 117 -9.50 2.94 -15.85
N ARG A 118 -8.89 1.80 -16.19
CA ARG A 118 -9.56 0.64 -16.79
C ARG A 118 -10.06 -0.38 -15.77
N LEU A 119 -9.67 -0.24 -14.50
CA LEU A 119 -10.16 -1.12 -13.44
C LEU A 119 -11.61 -0.75 -13.13
N LYS A 120 -12.52 -1.68 -13.44
CA LYS A 120 -13.97 -1.51 -13.35
C LYS A 120 -14.56 -2.79 -12.74
N HIS A 121 -14.96 -2.71 -11.47
CA HIS A 121 -15.54 -3.82 -10.75
C HIS A 121 -16.38 -3.32 -9.57
N ASP A 122 -17.50 -3.99 -9.26
CA ASP A 122 -18.43 -3.56 -8.20
C ASP A 122 -17.79 -3.53 -6.80
N ASN A 123 -16.71 -4.28 -6.61
CA ASN A 123 -15.94 -4.36 -5.38
C ASN A 123 -14.53 -3.76 -5.48
N PHE A 124 -14.28 -2.87 -6.44
CA PHE A 124 -13.05 -2.08 -6.52
C PHE A 124 -13.40 -0.60 -6.67
N VAL A 125 -12.70 0.27 -5.97
CA VAL A 125 -13.02 1.70 -5.97
C VAL A 125 -12.70 2.33 -7.32
N GLN A 126 -13.70 2.92 -7.94
CA GLN A 126 -13.61 3.49 -9.27
C GLN A 126 -12.85 4.82 -9.28
N LEU A 127 -11.85 4.93 -10.15
CA LEU A 127 -11.25 6.22 -10.51
C LEU A 127 -12.24 7.01 -11.37
N LEU A 128 -12.53 8.25 -10.98
CA LEU A 128 -13.45 9.16 -11.66
C LEU A 128 -12.72 10.17 -12.55
N GLY A 129 -11.47 10.52 -12.21
CA GLY A 129 -10.67 11.46 -12.98
C GLY A 129 -9.30 11.70 -12.34
N TYR A 130 -8.45 12.42 -13.06
CA TYR A 130 -7.08 12.69 -12.64
C TYR A 130 -6.64 14.11 -13.02
N CYS A 131 -5.61 14.63 -12.38
CA CYS A 131 -4.98 15.90 -12.71
C CYS A 131 -3.46 15.78 -12.58
N VAL A 132 -2.75 16.25 -13.61
CA VAL A 132 -1.30 16.44 -13.63
C VAL A 132 -1.05 17.85 -14.16
N GLU A 133 -0.87 18.81 -13.25
CA GLU A 133 -0.76 20.22 -13.61
C GLU A 133 0.10 20.96 -12.58
N GLY A 134 1.06 21.78 -13.05
CA GLY A 134 1.90 22.60 -12.16
C GLY A 134 2.67 21.80 -11.10
N GLY A 135 3.10 20.57 -11.43
CA GLY A 135 3.75 19.64 -10.49
C GLY A 135 2.82 18.98 -9.47
N SER A 136 1.51 19.27 -9.51
CA SER A 136 0.52 18.60 -8.67
C SER A 136 -0.02 17.36 -9.37
N ARG A 137 -0.06 16.24 -8.63
CA ARG A 137 -0.70 15.00 -9.05
C ARG A 137 -1.88 14.70 -8.15
N ILE A 138 -3.07 14.59 -8.75
CA ILE A 138 -4.31 14.42 -8.01
C ILE A 138 -5.16 13.34 -8.69
N LEU A 139 -5.81 12.51 -7.88
CA LEU A 139 -6.71 11.46 -8.33
C LEU A 139 -8.05 11.66 -7.64
N ALA A 140 -9.14 11.63 -8.40
CA ALA A 140 -10.49 11.67 -7.86
C ALA A 140 -11.10 10.28 -7.96
N TYR A 141 -11.48 9.70 -6.82
CA TYR A 141 -12.16 8.41 -6.72
C TYR A 141 -13.61 8.60 -6.27
N GLU A 142 -14.46 7.61 -6.50
CA GLU A 142 -15.78 7.58 -5.87
C GLU A 142 -15.67 7.65 -4.33
N PHE A 143 -16.56 8.42 -3.71
CA PHE A 143 -16.55 8.62 -2.27
C PHE A 143 -17.36 7.55 -1.54
N ALA A 144 -16.74 6.92 -0.54
CA ALA A 144 -17.38 5.96 0.35
C ALA A 144 -18.01 6.67 1.55
N SER A 145 -19.34 6.83 1.51
CA SER A 145 -20.15 7.49 2.55
C SER A 145 -19.96 6.90 3.95
N ASN A 146 -19.76 5.58 4.06
CA ASN A 146 -19.63 4.87 5.33
C ASN A 146 -18.17 4.71 5.79
N GLY A 147 -17.21 5.37 5.12
CA GLY A 147 -15.80 5.33 5.48
C GLY A 147 -15.15 3.97 5.24
N SER A 148 -14.10 3.66 6.01
CA SER A 148 -13.38 2.39 5.91
C SER A 148 -13.90 1.34 6.90
N LEU A 149 -13.66 0.07 6.60
CA LEU A 149 -13.90 -1.02 7.54
C LEU A 149 -13.13 -0.83 8.85
N HIS A 150 -11.93 -0.22 8.78
CA HIS A 150 -11.17 0.15 9.98
C HIS A 150 -11.94 1.11 10.87
N ASP A 151 -12.53 2.16 10.30
CA ASP A 151 -13.26 3.17 11.08
C ASP A 151 -14.47 2.55 11.78
N ILE A 152 -15.17 1.64 11.10
CA ILE A 152 -16.32 0.92 11.66
C ILE A 152 -15.89 -0.01 12.80
N LEU A 153 -14.84 -0.81 12.63
CA LEU A 153 -14.42 -1.79 13.63
C LEU A 153 -13.71 -1.17 14.84
N HIS A 154 -12.93 -0.11 14.61
CA HIS A 154 -11.88 0.31 15.54
C HIS A 154 -11.95 1.78 15.95
N GLY A 155 -12.86 2.55 15.32
CA GLY A 155 -12.95 3.99 15.43
C GLY A 155 -12.02 4.71 14.46
N ARG A 156 -12.33 5.99 14.20
CA ARG A 156 -11.66 6.79 13.19
C ARG A 156 -10.15 6.83 13.40
N LYS A 157 -9.39 6.39 12.38
CA LYS A 157 -7.94 6.31 12.44
C LYS A 157 -7.31 7.68 12.77
N GLY A 158 -6.36 7.70 13.69
CA GLY A 158 -5.62 8.92 14.07
C GLY A 158 -6.37 9.87 15.02
N VAL A 159 -7.65 9.61 15.31
CA VAL A 159 -8.45 10.44 16.22
C VAL A 159 -8.45 9.81 17.63
N LYS A 160 -7.82 10.48 18.60
CA LYS A 160 -7.76 9.99 19.98
C LYS A 160 -9.18 9.89 20.57
N GLY A 161 -9.49 8.72 21.14
CA GLY A 161 -10.79 8.46 21.75
C GLY A 161 -11.93 8.20 20.77
N ALA A 162 -11.66 8.12 19.46
CA ALA A 162 -12.67 7.72 18.50
C ALA A 162 -13.20 6.32 18.83
N GLN A 163 -14.52 6.21 18.90
CA GLN A 163 -15.20 4.96 19.17
C GLN A 163 -15.47 4.21 17.87
N PRO A 164 -15.52 2.87 17.90
CA PRO A 164 -16.05 2.07 16.80
C PRO A 164 -17.43 2.55 16.35
N GLY A 165 -17.74 2.30 15.08
CA GLY A 165 -19.08 2.48 14.55
C GLY A 165 -20.08 1.45 15.11
N PRO A 166 -21.31 1.43 14.57
CA PRO A 166 -22.30 0.42 14.92
C PRO A 166 -21.76 -1.00 14.74
N VAL A 167 -22.10 -1.90 15.67
CA VAL A 167 -21.65 -3.29 15.63
C VAL A 167 -22.20 -3.97 14.38
N LEU A 168 -21.29 -4.45 13.53
CA LEU A 168 -21.66 -5.25 12.37
C LEU A 168 -22.21 -6.62 12.81
N THR A 169 -23.39 -6.97 12.28
CA THR A 169 -23.96 -8.31 12.37
C THR A 169 -23.09 -9.34 11.64
N TRP A 170 -23.28 -10.62 11.93
CA TRP A 170 -22.57 -11.69 11.22
C TRP A 170 -22.80 -11.63 9.70
N VAL A 171 -24.05 -11.42 9.28
CA VAL A 171 -24.41 -11.34 7.85
C VAL A 171 -23.68 -10.18 7.16
N GLN A 172 -23.60 -9.01 7.81
CA GLN A 172 -22.85 -7.86 7.29
C GLN A 172 -21.35 -8.17 7.18
N ARG A 173 -20.76 -8.81 8.19
CA ARG A 173 -19.34 -9.20 8.17
C ARG A 173 -19.03 -10.15 7.02
N VAL A 174 -19.88 -11.15 6.80
CA VAL A 174 -19.75 -12.08 5.67
C VAL A 174 -19.90 -11.36 4.33
N LYS A 175 -20.89 -10.47 4.19
CA LYS A 175 -21.11 -9.68 2.97
C LYS A 175 -19.89 -8.81 2.64
N ILE A 176 -19.33 -8.14 3.64
CA ILE A 176 -18.11 -7.33 3.50
C ILE A 176 -16.92 -8.20 3.09
N ALA A 177 -16.71 -9.34 3.78
CA ALA A 177 -15.63 -10.28 3.45
C ALA A 177 -15.74 -10.77 2.00
N VAL A 178 -16.93 -11.18 1.56
CA VAL A 178 -17.18 -11.65 0.19
C VAL A 178 -16.95 -10.53 -0.82
N GLY A 179 -17.43 -9.31 -0.54
CA GLY A 179 -17.20 -8.16 -1.41
C GLY A 179 -15.71 -7.86 -1.59
N ALA A 180 -14.98 -7.71 -0.48
CA ALA A 180 -13.54 -7.48 -0.52
C ALA A 180 -12.77 -8.61 -1.24
N ALA A 181 -13.14 -9.87 -1.01
CA ALA A 181 -12.55 -11.02 -1.70
C ALA A 181 -12.77 -10.97 -3.23
N LYS A 182 -13.98 -10.63 -3.69
CA LYS A 182 -14.27 -10.45 -5.12
C LYS A 182 -13.45 -9.31 -5.74
N GLY A 183 -13.27 -8.21 -5.01
CA GLY A 183 -12.41 -7.11 -5.44
C GLY A 183 -10.95 -7.55 -5.61
N LEU A 184 -10.44 -8.36 -4.67
CA LEU A 184 -9.08 -8.88 -4.75
C LEU A 184 -8.91 -9.93 -5.85
N GLU A 185 -9.85 -10.87 -5.98
CA GLU A 185 -9.91 -11.85 -7.09
C GLU A 185 -9.92 -11.15 -8.45
N TYR A 186 -10.68 -10.06 -8.58
CA TYR A 186 -10.69 -9.26 -9.80
C TYR A 186 -9.29 -8.75 -10.16
N LEU A 187 -8.55 -8.19 -9.19
CA LEU A 187 -7.20 -7.68 -9.44
C LEU A 187 -6.22 -8.81 -9.82
N HIS A 188 -6.32 -9.96 -9.14
CA HIS A 188 -5.39 -11.07 -9.32
C HIS A 188 -5.62 -11.86 -10.60
N GLU A 189 -6.87 -12.10 -10.96
CA GLU A 189 -7.23 -13.08 -12.01
C GLU A 189 -7.85 -12.45 -13.25
N LYS A 190 -8.57 -11.34 -13.09
CA LYS A 190 -9.43 -10.76 -14.16
C LYS A 190 -8.84 -9.49 -14.76
N ALA A 191 -8.07 -8.73 -13.98
CA ALA A 191 -7.36 -7.56 -14.47
C ALA A 191 -6.26 -7.98 -15.45
N ASN A 192 -6.04 -7.15 -16.48
CA ASN A 192 -4.98 -7.36 -17.46
C ASN A 192 -4.13 -6.09 -17.62
N PRO A 193 -2.84 -6.12 -17.23
CA PRO A 193 -2.15 -7.25 -16.57
C PRO A 193 -2.72 -7.53 -15.17
N HIS A 194 -2.41 -8.72 -14.62
CA HIS A 194 -2.73 -9.04 -13.22
C HIS A 194 -2.05 -8.06 -12.27
N ILE A 195 -2.75 -7.70 -11.20
CA ILE A 195 -2.36 -6.63 -10.28
C ILE A 195 -2.23 -7.19 -8.87
N ILE A 196 -1.06 -7.00 -8.25
CA ILE A 196 -0.86 -7.21 -6.81
C ILE A 196 -1.04 -5.86 -6.10
N HIS A 197 -1.92 -5.81 -5.11
CA HIS A 197 -2.31 -4.59 -4.40
C HIS A 197 -1.25 -4.11 -3.40
N ARG A 198 -0.64 -5.04 -2.64
CA ARG A 198 0.47 -4.89 -1.68
C ARG A 198 0.20 -4.10 -0.40
N ASP A 199 -0.92 -3.40 -0.31
CA ASP A 199 -1.34 -2.69 0.90
C ASP A 199 -2.78 -3.05 1.29
N ILE A 200 -3.11 -4.34 1.28
CA ILE A 200 -4.40 -4.82 1.78
C ILE A 200 -4.44 -4.67 3.31
N LYS A 201 -5.45 -3.97 3.81
CA LYS A 201 -5.73 -3.72 5.23
C LYS A 201 -7.15 -3.20 5.42
N SER A 202 -7.69 -3.26 6.63
CA SER A 202 -9.05 -2.78 6.90
C SER A 202 -9.30 -1.31 6.54
N SER A 203 -8.28 -0.45 6.55
CA SER A 203 -8.44 0.96 6.13
C SER A 203 -8.55 1.15 4.61
N ASN A 204 -8.18 0.13 3.84
CA ASN A 204 -8.24 0.12 2.37
C ASN A 204 -9.42 -0.74 1.86
N VAL A 205 -10.29 -1.19 2.76
CA VAL A 205 -11.60 -1.76 2.43
C VAL A 205 -12.63 -0.69 2.76
N LEU A 206 -13.16 -0.02 1.73
CA LEU A 206 -14.14 1.05 1.89
C LEU A 206 -15.56 0.50 1.83
N ILE A 207 -16.43 1.05 2.67
CA ILE A 207 -17.83 0.62 2.77
C ILE A 207 -18.72 1.69 2.12
N PHE A 208 -19.47 1.27 1.12
CA PHE A 208 -20.47 2.08 0.43
C PHE A 208 -21.86 1.80 1.00
N ASP A 209 -22.86 2.47 0.43
CA ASP A 209 -24.27 2.20 0.73
C ASP A 209 -24.60 0.72 0.50
N ASP A 210 -25.63 0.24 1.18
CA ASP A 210 -26.01 -1.18 1.21
C ASP A 210 -24.85 -2.13 1.59
N GLU A 211 -23.92 -1.67 2.43
CA GLU A 211 -22.76 -2.43 2.91
C GLU A 211 -21.90 -3.04 1.79
N VAL A 212 -21.87 -2.41 0.62
CA VAL A 212 -20.99 -2.83 -0.48
C VAL A 212 -19.55 -2.50 -0.12
N ALA A 213 -18.74 -3.55 0.06
CA ALA A 213 -17.31 -3.39 0.32
C ALA A 213 -16.52 -3.29 -1.00
N LYS A 214 -15.63 -2.30 -1.09
CA LYS A 214 -14.73 -2.13 -2.23
C LYS A 214 -13.27 -2.01 -1.79
N ILE A 215 -12.38 -2.67 -2.50
CA ILE A 215 -10.92 -2.51 -2.33
C ILE A 215 -10.49 -1.15 -2.88
N ALA A 216 -9.69 -0.42 -2.11
CA ALA A 216 -9.27 0.94 -2.38
C ALA A 216 -7.76 1.14 -2.17
N ASP A 217 -7.29 2.33 -2.51
CA ASP A 217 -5.92 2.80 -2.25
C ASP A 217 -4.84 1.95 -2.93
N PHE A 218 -4.99 1.79 -4.25
CA PHE A 218 -3.94 1.26 -5.08
C PHE A 218 -2.77 2.24 -5.17
N ASP A 219 -1.64 1.89 -4.55
CA ASP A 219 -0.45 2.75 -4.52
C ASP A 219 0.25 2.80 -5.88
N LEU A 220 0.08 3.92 -6.58
CA LEU A 220 0.77 4.21 -7.84
C LEU A 220 2.25 4.56 -7.62
N SER A 221 2.61 5.07 -6.44
CA SER A 221 3.93 5.69 -6.21
C SER A 221 5.09 4.69 -6.07
N ASN A 222 4.82 3.41 -5.82
CA ASN A 222 5.84 2.37 -5.62
C ASN A 222 5.82 1.24 -6.67
N GLN A 223 5.15 1.44 -7.79
CA GLN A 223 5.15 0.49 -8.91
C GLN A 223 6.44 0.67 -9.75
N ALA A 224 7.61 0.41 -9.17
CA ALA A 224 8.88 0.42 -9.89
C ALA A 224 8.81 -0.57 -11.08
N PRO A 225 9.29 -0.21 -12.28
CA PRO A 225 9.03 -0.98 -13.50
C PRO A 225 9.68 -2.38 -13.57
N ASP A 226 10.63 -2.70 -12.68
CA ASP A 226 11.41 -3.94 -12.76
C ASP A 226 11.01 -4.98 -11.69
N MET A 227 10.55 -6.15 -12.12
CA MET A 227 10.26 -7.30 -11.26
C MET A 227 11.50 -7.82 -10.50
N ALA A 228 12.69 -7.70 -11.08
CA ALA A 228 13.92 -8.18 -10.44
C ALA A 228 14.37 -7.24 -9.31
N ALA A 229 14.26 -5.92 -9.52
CA ALA A 229 14.51 -4.93 -8.46
C ALA A 229 13.51 -5.03 -7.30
N ARG A 230 12.28 -5.53 -7.55
CA ARG A 230 11.24 -5.76 -6.53
C ARG A 230 11.56 -6.93 -5.59
N LEU A 231 12.15 -8.01 -6.09
CA LEU A 231 12.58 -9.16 -5.27
C LEU A 231 13.82 -8.85 -4.41
N HIS A 232 14.62 -7.87 -4.82
CA HIS A 232 15.85 -7.47 -4.13
C HIS A 232 15.71 -6.19 -3.29
N SER A 233 14.54 -5.57 -3.24
CA SER A 233 14.33 -4.39 -2.38
C SER A 233 14.16 -4.84 -0.93
N THR A 234 15.13 -4.51 -0.07
CA THR A 234 15.07 -4.67 1.39
C THR A 234 14.21 -3.60 2.07
N ARG A 235 13.55 -2.73 1.30
CA ARG A 235 12.65 -1.71 1.83
C ARG A 235 11.36 -2.40 2.28
N VAL A 236 11.12 -2.38 3.58
CA VAL A 236 9.89 -2.88 4.20
C VAL A 236 8.70 -2.14 3.60
N LEU A 237 7.95 -2.81 2.72
CA LEU A 237 6.68 -2.33 2.16
C LEU A 237 5.53 -2.98 2.95
N GLY A 238 4.45 -2.22 3.17
CA GLY A 238 3.25 -2.66 3.90
C GLY A 238 3.07 -2.02 5.28
N THR A 239 1.85 -2.11 5.81
CA THR A 239 1.51 -1.62 7.15
C THR A 239 1.88 -2.66 8.22
N PHE A 240 2.52 -2.24 9.31
CA PHE A 240 2.92 -3.12 10.42
C PHE A 240 1.72 -3.92 10.95
N GLY A 241 1.84 -5.25 11.01
CA GLY A 241 0.74 -6.18 11.33
C GLY A 241 0.09 -6.88 10.12
N TYR A 242 0.25 -6.35 8.91
CA TYR A 242 -0.22 -6.95 7.65
C TYR A 242 0.92 -7.45 6.76
N HIS A 243 2.17 -7.37 7.25
CA HIS A 243 3.36 -7.59 6.44
C HIS A 243 3.50 -9.06 6.01
N ALA A 244 3.37 -9.29 4.71
CA ALA A 244 3.69 -10.53 4.02
C ALA A 244 3.98 -10.22 2.55
N PRO A 245 4.64 -11.13 1.82
CA PRO A 245 4.93 -10.94 0.40
C PRO A 245 3.67 -10.96 -0.51
N ASP A 246 2.51 -11.35 0.02
CA ASP A 246 1.30 -11.64 -0.76
C ASP A 246 0.03 -11.03 -0.13
N ASP A 247 -0.85 -10.48 -0.97
CA ASP A 247 -2.14 -9.89 -0.62
C ASP A 247 -3.05 -10.88 0.10
N VAL A 248 -2.95 -12.17 -0.21
CA VAL A 248 -3.81 -13.22 0.39
C VAL A 248 -3.59 -13.30 1.90
N TYR A 249 -2.34 -13.17 2.36
CA TYR A 249 -2.04 -13.15 3.80
C TYR A 249 -2.65 -11.91 4.46
N SER A 250 -2.42 -10.73 3.87
CA SER A 250 -2.92 -9.47 4.42
C SER A 250 -4.45 -9.46 4.44
N PHE A 251 -5.11 -10.06 3.44
CA PHE A 251 -6.55 -10.28 3.44
C PHE A 251 -6.99 -11.23 4.56
N GLY A 252 -6.23 -12.30 4.83
CA GLY A 252 -6.44 -13.16 5.99
C GLY A 252 -6.45 -12.39 7.32
N VAL A 253 -5.58 -11.40 7.49
CA VAL A 253 -5.62 -10.51 8.67
C VAL A 253 -6.91 -9.70 8.73
N VAL A 254 -7.40 -9.16 7.61
CA VAL A 254 -8.70 -8.47 7.54
C VAL A 254 -9.86 -9.39 7.93
N LEU A 255 -9.82 -10.66 7.52
CA LEU A 255 -10.81 -11.65 7.94
C LEU A 255 -10.76 -11.91 9.45
N LEU A 256 -9.57 -11.92 10.07
CA LEU A 256 -9.42 -12.04 11.52
C LEU A 256 -9.97 -10.81 12.25
N GLU A 257 -9.77 -9.60 11.73
CA GLU A 257 -10.42 -8.39 12.29
C GLU A 257 -11.95 -8.49 12.23
N LEU A 258 -12.49 -8.94 11.08
CA LEU A 258 -13.93 -9.17 10.92
C LEU A 258 -14.45 -10.27 11.85
N LEU A 259 -13.68 -11.31 12.12
CA LEU A 259 -14.11 -12.40 13.00
C LEU A 259 -14.05 -12.01 14.48
N THR A 260 -13.00 -11.31 14.89
CA THR A 260 -12.67 -11.10 16.31
C THR A 260 -13.01 -9.70 16.82
N GLY A 261 -13.17 -8.73 15.91
CA GLY A 261 -13.27 -7.31 16.25
C GLY A 261 -11.98 -6.69 16.82
N ARG A 262 -10.86 -7.44 16.86
CA ARG A 262 -9.58 -6.94 17.37
C ARG A 262 -8.80 -6.23 16.29
N LYS A 263 -7.97 -5.27 16.71
CA LYS A 263 -6.97 -4.63 15.84
C LYS A 263 -5.87 -5.64 15.48
N PRO A 264 -5.25 -5.52 14.30
CA PRO A 264 -4.11 -6.35 13.90
C PRO A 264 -2.95 -6.26 14.89
N VAL A 265 -2.72 -5.06 15.42
CA VAL A 265 -1.77 -4.78 16.50
C VAL A 265 -2.43 -3.89 17.54
N ASP A 266 -2.44 -4.34 18.80
CA ASP A 266 -2.92 -3.58 19.94
C ASP A 266 -1.88 -3.62 21.08
N HIS A 267 -1.18 -2.50 21.27
CA HIS A 267 -0.15 -2.36 22.30
C HIS A 267 -0.70 -2.30 23.72
N THR A 268 -2.01 -2.13 23.89
CA THR A 268 -2.66 -2.13 25.21
C THR A 268 -2.85 -3.55 25.76
N LEU A 269 -2.76 -4.57 24.90
CA LEU A 269 -2.88 -5.98 25.29
C LEU A 269 -1.58 -6.54 25.89
N PRO A 270 -1.67 -7.63 26.69
CA PRO A 270 -0.50 -8.31 27.25
C PRO A 270 0.49 -8.79 26.18
N ARG A 271 1.78 -8.91 26.56
CA ARG A 271 2.82 -9.48 25.69
C ARG A 271 2.39 -10.87 25.18
N GLY A 272 2.62 -11.12 23.89
CA GLY A 272 2.15 -12.34 23.21
C GLY A 272 0.71 -12.26 22.67
N GLN A 273 -0.09 -11.27 23.08
CA GLN A 273 -1.45 -11.05 22.57
C GLN A 273 -1.59 -9.75 21.74
N GLN A 274 -0.52 -8.96 21.68
CA GLN A 274 -0.53 -7.67 20.97
C GLN A 274 -0.71 -7.83 19.46
N SER A 275 -0.13 -8.87 18.87
CA SER A 275 -0.32 -9.23 17.47
C SER A 275 -1.52 -10.17 17.36
N LEU A 276 -2.51 -9.78 16.56
CA LEU A 276 -3.71 -10.58 16.32
C LEU A 276 -3.36 -11.95 15.75
N VAL A 277 -2.45 -11.98 14.77
CA VAL A 277 -2.01 -13.24 14.13
C VAL A 277 -1.33 -14.15 15.16
N THR A 278 -0.44 -13.61 15.98
CA THR A 278 0.26 -14.37 17.03
C THR A 278 -0.74 -14.90 18.07
N TRP A 279 -1.70 -14.07 18.48
CA TRP A 279 -2.72 -14.45 19.45
C TRP A 279 -3.60 -15.60 18.92
N VAL A 280 -4.07 -15.49 17.68
CA VAL A 280 -4.88 -16.53 17.03
C VAL A 280 -4.08 -17.83 16.90
N PHE A 281 -2.82 -17.75 16.46
CA PHE A 281 -1.94 -18.92 16.35
C PHE A 281 -1.80 -19.63 17.71
N ILE A 282 -1.44 -18.90 18.77
CA ILE A 282 -1.32 -19.48 20.11
C ILE A 282 -2.64 -20.11 20.56
N ALA A 283 -3.78 -19.45 20.32
CA ALA A 283 -5.09 -19.98 20.71
C ALA A 283 -5.40 -21.32 20.01
N PHE A 284 -5.13 -21.45 18.70
CA PHE A 284 -5.36 -22.69 17.95
C PHE A 284 -4.45 -23.84 18.40
N TYR A 285 -3.17 -23.58 18.67
CA TYR A 285 -2.23 -24.61 19.11
C TYR A 285 -2.28 -24.94 20.59
N SER A 286 -2.98 -24.12 21.39
CA SER A 286 -3.21 -24.39 22.83
C SER A 286 -4.53 -25.14 23.09
N LEU A 287 -5.32 -25.43 22.05
CA LEU A 287 -6.53 -26.25 22.21
C LEU A 287 -6.14 -27.71 22.45
N PRO A 288 -6.67 -28.36 23.50
CA PRO A 288 -6.46 -29.79 23.69
C PRO A 288 -7.01 -30.57 22.48
N SER A 289 -6.28 -31.61 22.07
CA SER A 289 -6.55 -32.43 20.87
C SER A 289 -7.94 -33.07 20.81
N SER A 290 -8.74 -32.97 21.88
CA SER A 290 -10.11 -33.47 21.97
C SER A 290 -11.18 -32.60 21.29
N LEU A 291 -10.82 -31.42 20.78
CA LEU A 291 -11.74 -30.51 20.06
C LEU A 291 -11.42 -30.34 18.56
N ALA A 292 -10.42 -31.07 18.04
CA ALA A 292 -10.19 -31.13 16.61
C ALA A 292 -11.30 -31.98 15.97
N ILE A 293 -12.22 -31.32 15.26
CA ILE A 293 -13.25 -32.01 14.46
C ILE A 293 -12.51 -32.73 13.34
N HIS A 294 -12.44 -34.06 13.46
CA HIS A 294 -12.01 -34.98 12.40
C HIS A 294 -13.06 -35.08 11.29
#